data_AF-A0A9D8EMU7-F1
#
_entry.id   AF-A0A9D8EMU7-F1
#
_cell.length_a   1.000
_cell.length_b   1.000
_cell.length_c   1.000
_cell.angle_alpha   90.00
_cell.angle_beta   90.00
_cell.angle_gamma   90.00
#
_symmetry.space_group_name_H-M   'P 1'
#
loop_
_entity.id
_entity.type
_entity.pdbx_description
1 polymer ?
#
loop_
_entity_poly.entity_id
_entity_poly.type
_entity_poly.pdbx_seq_one_letter_code
_entity_poly.pdbx_strand_id
1 'polypeptide(L)'
;FIEARKWVIVGKENEKVYVEEYRKRIEAKILDLAEKHPAIIKLKQGEELNIDDMLDLELTLSKELSTDEFSFDDKNMLKAYGVKLGSFVDFLKHVLNLEALPPYETIVRKAFDSFILEHNYNADQSRFLRAVQNYFIQHHKLEPADLYEPPFTNFGVNAVEKLFSEEEVKDLVELTKKFIV
;
A
#
# COMPACT_ATOMS: atom_id res chain seq x y z
N PHE A 1 -14.74 3.36 -30.53
CA PHE A 1 -13.34 2.97 -30.27
C PHE A 1 -13.34 1.78 -29.30
N ILE A 2 -13.18 0.54 -29.79
CA ILE A 2 -13.43 -0.71 -29.01
C ILE A 2 -12.19 -1.64 -28.96
N GLU A 3 -11.04 -1.27 -29.52
CA GLU A 3 -9.89 -2.20 -29.61
C GLU A 3 -9.03 -2.32 -28.34
N ALA A 4 -9.16 -1.41 -27.37
CA ALA A 4 -8.25 -1.35 -26.21
C ALA A 4 -8.56 -2.32 -25.05
N ARG A 5 -9.61 -3.17 -25.14
CA ARG A 5 -10.14 -3.93 -23.98
C ARG A 5 -10.01 -5.46 -24.06
N LYS A 6 -9.30 -6.04 -25.03
CA LYS A 6 -9.22 -7.52 -25.12
C LYS A 6 -8.13 -8.14 -24.24
N TRP A 7 -7.06 -7.40 -23.95
CA TRP A 7 -5.87 -7.97 -23.31
C TRP A 7 -5.14 -6.99 -22.38
N VAL A 8 -4.50 -7.56 -21.36
CA VAL A 8 -3.57 -6.93 -20.43
C VAL A 8 -2.14 -7.41 -20.70
N ILE A 9 -1.15 -6.67 -20.22
CA ILE A 9 0.27 -7.04 -20.34
C ILE A 9 0.75 -7.47 -18.96
N VAL A 10 1.24 -8.70 -18.82
CA VAL A 10 1.72 -9.23 -17.54
C VAL A 10 3.17 -9.65 -17.60
N GLY A 11 3.84 -9.63 -16.45
CA GLY A 11 5.20 -10.10 -16.28
C GLY A 11 6.28 -9.26 -16.97
N LYS A 12 7.54 -9.61 -16.68
CA LYS A 12 8.73 -8.96 -17.26
C LYS A 12 8.84 -9.19 -18.78
N GLU A 13 8.31 -10.31 -19.26
CA GLU A 13 8.29 -10.68 -20.69
C GLU A 13 7.17 -9.98 -21.50
N ASN A 14 6.38 -9.11 -20.86
CA ASN A 14 5.26 -8.39 -21.49
C ASN A 14 4.26 -9.32 -22.20
N GLU A 15 3.87 -10.42 -21.55
CA GLU A 15 2.94 -11.39 -22.10
C GLU A 15 1.53 -10.77 -22.25
N LYS A 16 0.87 -11.06 -23.38
CA LYS A 16 -0.51 -10.59 -23.63
C LYS A 16 -1.52 -11.62 -23.13
N VAL A 17 -2.23 -11.29 -22.07
CA VAL A 17 -3.27 -12.16 -21.50
C VAL A 17 -4.65 -11.54 -21.72
N TYR A 18 -5.65 -12.34 -22.09
CA TYR A 18 -7.02 -11.85 -22.24
C TYR A 18 -7.57 -11.32 -20.93
N VAL A 19 -8.37 -10.25 -20.98
CA VAL A 19 -8.93 -9.61 -19.78
C VAL A 19 -9.70 -10.61 -18.90
N GLU A 20 -10.55 -11.44 -19.49
CA GLU A 20 -11.33 -12.44 -18.75
C GLU A 20 -10.44 -13.51 -18.08
N GLU A 21 -9.40 -13.95 -18.77
CA GLU A 21 -8.44 -14.92 -18.25
C GLU A 21 -7.65 -14.31 -17.08
N TYR A 22 -7.19 -13.08 -17.24
CA TYR A 22 -6.51 -12.33 -16.19
C TYR A 22 -7.40 -12.15 -14.95
N ARG A 23 -8.66 -11.75 -15.14
CA ARG A 23 -9.64 -11.63 -14.06
C ARG A 23 -9.79 -12.94 -13.30
N LYS A 24 -10.02 -14.06 -14.02
CA LYS A 24 -10.16 -15.38 -13.41
C LYS A 24 -8.96 -15.79 -12.56
N ARG A 25 -7.75 -15.58 -13.08
CA ARG A 25 -6.52 -15.94 -12.34
C ARG A 25 -6.37 -15.13 -11.06
N ILE A 26 -6.63 -13.83 -11.13
CA ILE A 26 -6.57 -12.94 -9.97
C ILE A 26 -7.65 -13.28 -8.93
N GLU A 27 -8.90 -13.46 -9.36
CA GLU A 27 -10.01 -13.83 -8.47
C GLU A 27 -9.74 -15.18 -7.79
N ALA A 28 -9.26 -16.18 -8.52
CA ALA A 28 -8.90 -17.48 -7.96
C ALA A 28 -7.80 -17.36 -6.88
N LYS A 29 -6.78 -16.53 -7.13
CA LYS A 29 -5.71 -16.28 -6.17
C LYS A 29 -6.23 -15.57 -4.92
N ILE A 30 -7.12 -14.59 -5.07
CA ILE A 30 -7.75 -13.90 -3.95
C ILE A 30 -8.61 -14.84 -3.12
N LEU A 31 -9.40 -15.70 -3.76
CA LEU A 31 -10.24 -16.67 -3.05
C LEU A 31 -9.39 -17.67 -2.27
N ASP A 32 -8.29 -18.17 -2.85
CA ASP A 32 -7.34 -19.04 -2.15
C ASP A 32 -6.69 -18.35 -0.94
N LEU A 33 -6.32 -17.07 -1.09
CA LEU A 33 -5.80 -16.26 0.02
C LEU A 33 -6.86 -16.01 1.10
N ALA A 34 -8.11 -15.77 0.71
CA ALA A 34 -9.22 -15.52 1.61
C ALA A 34 -9.54 -16.71 2.54
N GLU A 35 -9.19 -17.93 2.12
CA GLU A 35 -9.35 -19.13 2.93
C GLU A 35 -8.21 -19.36 3.94
N LYS A 36 -7.06 -18.71 3.73
CA LYS A 36 -5.82 -18.98 4.49
C LYS A 36 -5.38 -17.79 5.33
N HIS A 37 -5.69 -16.56 4.90
CA HIS A 37 -5.18 -15.36 5.53
C HIS A 37 -5.95 -15.02 6.82
N PRO A 38 -5.29 -14.95 7.99
CA PRO A 38 -5.95 -14.68 9.27
C PRO A 38 -6.83 -13.41 9.26
N ALA A 39 -6.32 -12.31 8.71
CA ALA A 39 -7.10 -11.06 8.59
C ALA A 39 -8.38 -11.21 7.73
N ILE A 40 -8.33 -11.95 6.61
CA ILE A 40 -9.54 -12.16 5.78
C ILE A 40 -10.53 -13.06 6.51
N ILE A 41 -10.04 -14.09 7.22
CA ILE A 41 -10.87 -14.97 8.05
C ILE A 41 -11.58 -14.17 9.15
N LYS A 42 -10.86 -13.32 9.88
CA LYS A 42 -11.41 -12.41 10.91
C LYS A 42 -12.53 -11.54 10.34
N LEU A 43 -12.32 -10.93 9.17
CA LEU A 43 -13.34 -10.11 8.49
C LEU A 43 -14.59 -10.92 8.15
N LYS A 44 -14.44 -12.15 7.63
CA LYS A 44 -15.58 -13.03 7.33
C LYS A 44 -16.35 -13.45 8.59
N GLN A 45 -15.70 -13.42 9.74
CA GLN A 45 -16.30 -13.69 11.06
C GLN A 45 -16.90 -12.44 11.73
N GLY A 46 -16.74 -11.26 11.12
CA GLY A 46 -17.21 -9.99 11.68
C GLY A 46 -16.31 -9.42 12.78
N GLU A 47 -15.08 -9.91 12.90
CA GLU A 47 -14.09 -9.40 13.84
C GLU A 47 -13.43 -8.12 13.32
N GLU A 48 -13.08 -7.22 14.24
CA GLU A 48 -12.29 -6.04 13.91
C GLU A 48 -10.82 -6.41 13.66
N LEU A 49 -10.22 -5.81 12.64
CA LEU A 49 -8.79 -5.92 12.40
C LEU A 49 -8.04 -4.86 13.17
N ASN A 50 -6.94 -5.27 13.82
CA ASN A 50 -5.98 -4.32 14.37
C ASN A 50 -5.00 -3.85 13.26
N ILE A 51 -4.15 -2.89 13.59
CA ILE A 51 -3.20 -2.30 12.62
C ILE A 51 -2.23 -3.35 12.08
N ASP A 52 -1.74 -4.26 12.93
CA ASP A 52 -0.80 -5.30 12.53
C ASP A 52 -1.45 -6.32 11.58
N ASP A 53 -2.69 -6.73 11.86
CA ASP A 53 -3.48 -7.61 10.98
C ASP A 53 -3.64 -6.98 9.59
N MET A 54 -3.90 -5.67 9.54
CA MET A 54 -4.11 -4.94 8.29
C MET A 54 -2.82 -4.74 7.51
N LEU A 55 -1.73 -4.48 8.22
CA LEU A 55 -0.40 -4.32 7.63
C LEU A 55 0.10 -5.64 7.04
N ASP A 56 -0.04 -6.73 7.79
CA ASP A 56 0.32 -8.08 7.33
C ASP A 56 -0.51 -8.49 6.10
N LEU A 57 -1.81 -8.15 6.10
CA LEU A 57 -2.69 -8.37 4.95
C LEU A 57 -2.21 -7.62 3.70
N GLU A 58 -1.91 -6.33 3.81
CA GLU A 58 -1.44 -5.52 2.67
C GLU A 58 -0.12 -6.07 2.12
N LEU A 59 0.83 -6.40 3.00
CA LEU A 59 2.12 -7.01 2.63
C LEU A 59 1.94 -8.34 1.91
N THR A 60 1.12 -9.24 2.46
CA THR A 60 0.90 -10.56 1.87
C THR A 60 0.27 -10.44 0.49
N LEU A 61 -0.74 -9.59 0.34
CA LEU A 61 -1.40 -9.37 -0.95
C LEU A 61 -0.43 -8.82 -1.98
N SER A 62 0.33 -7.78 -1.60
CA SER A 62 1.27 -7.15 -2.52
C SER A 62 2.35 -8.12 -2.97
N LYS A 63 2.86 -8.98 -2.08
CA LYS A 63 3.81 -10.04 -2.43
C LYS A 63 3.21 -11.13 -3.34
N GLU A 64 2.01 -11.60 -3.03
CA GLU A 64 1.38 -12.73 -3.73
C GLU A 64 0.81 -12.35 -5.11
N LEU A 65 0.52 -11.06 -5.31
CA LEU A 65 -0.09 -10.54 -6.53
C LEU A 65 0.84 -9.65 -7.37
N SER A 66 2.03 -9.31 -6.87
CA SER A 66 3.09 -8.63 -7.65
C SER A 66 4.17 -9.62 -8.10
N THR A 67 3.75 -10.69 -8.78
CA THR A 67 4.67 -11.73 -9.29
C THR A 67 4.88 -11.58 -10.80
N ASP A 68 5.84 -12.31 -11.37
CA ASP A 68 6.04 -12.32 -12.82
C ASP A 68 4.79 -12.85 -13.59
N GLU A 69 3.89 -13.57 -12.93
CA GLU A 69 2.62 -14.03 -13.52
C GLU A 69 1.48 -13.00 -13.35
N PHE A 70 1.62 -12.07 -12.40
CA PHE A 70 0.61 -11.09 -12.04
C PHE A 70 1.20 -9.68 -12.03
N SER A 71 0.86 -8.88 -13.04
CA SER A 71 1.15 -7.45 -13.00
C SER A 71 0.00 -6.72 -12.32
N PHE A 72 0.13 -6.47 -11.02
CA PHE A 72 -0.77 -5.61 -10.27
C PHE A 72 -0.41 -4.14 -10.49
N ASP A 73 -0.73 -3.63 -11.68
CA ASP A 73 -0.61 -2.21 -11.99
C ASP A 73 -2.00 -1.60 -12.25
N ASP A 74 -2.13 -0.31 -11.93
CA ASP A 74 -3.36 0.49 -12.11
C ASP A 74 -3.94 0.35 -13.52
N LYS A 75 -3.10 0.19 -14.55
CA LYS A 75 -3.51 0.16 -15.95
C LYS A 75 -4.17 -1.18 -16.30
N ASN A 76 -3.62 -2.29 -15.83
CA ASN A 76 -4.20 -3.61 -15.99
C ASN A 76 -5.48 -3.76 -15.15
N MET A 77 -5.48 -3.24 -13.91
CA MET A 77 -6.67 -3.19 -13.07
C MET A 77 -7.81 -2.39 -13.72
N LEU A 78 -7.51 -1.18 -14.21
CA LEU A 78 -8.49 -0.34 -14.89
C LEU A 78 -9.04 -1.02 -16.17
N LYS A 79 -8.20 -1.71 -16.93
CA LYS A 79 -8.64 -2.47 -18.10
C LYS A 79 -9.52 -3.65 -17.73
N ALA A 80 -9.17 -4.37 -16.67
CA ALA A 80 -9.84 -5.61 -16.29
C ALA A 80 -11.12 -5.39 -15.50
N TYR A 81 -11.16 -4.41 -14.61
CA TYR A 81 -12.26 -4.17 -13.68
C TYR A 81 -13.00 -2.85 -13.95
N GLY A 82 -12.44 -1.97 -14.78
CA GLY A 82 -13.07 -0.68 -15.10
C GLY A 82 -12.99 0.35 -13.98
N VAL A 83 -12.25 0.05 -12.91
CA VAL A 83 -12.05 0.92 -11.76
C VAL A 83 -10.56 1.19 -11.57
N LYS A 84 -10.22 2.43 -11.20
CA LYS A 84 -8.88 2.74 -10.71
C LYS A 84 -8.86 2.40 -9.23
N LEU A 85 -8.01 1.47 -8.85
CA LEU A 85 -7.85 1.04 -7.46
C LEU A 85 -6.73 1.87 -6.85
N GLY A 86 -6.93 2.36 -5.63
CA GLY A 86 -5.91 3.15 -4.93
C GLY A 86 -4.87 2.28 -4.23
N SER A 87 -5.24 1.04 -3.87
CA SER A 87 -4.38 0.07 -3.19
C SER A 87 -4.86 -1.37 -3.34
N PHE A 88 -4.09 -2.33 -2.81
CA PHE A 88 -4.51 -3.73 -2.72
C PHE A 88 -5.72 -3.93 -1.80
N VAL A 89 -5.80 -3.22 -0.68
CA VAL A 89 -7.01 -3.26 0.15
C VAL A 89 -8.26 -2.86 -0.61
N ASP A 90 -8.22 -1.78 -1.40
CA ASP A 90 -9.37 -1.36 -2.21
C ASP A 90 -9.74 -2.43 -3.25
N PHE A 91 -8.75 -3.15 -3.76
CA PHE A 91 -8.99 -4.27 -4.66
C PHE A 91 -9.72 -5.44 -3.99
N LEU A 92 -9.29 -5.84 -2.79
CA LEU A 92 -9.97 -6.90 -2.05
C LEU A 92 -11.42 -6.54 -1.74
N LYS A 93 -11.69 -5.28 -1.35
CA LYS A 93 -13.07 -4.83 -1.15
C LYS A 93 -13.91 -5.05 -2.40
N HIS A 94 -13.36 -4.72 -3.56
CA HIS A 94 -14.05 -4.87 -4.83
C HIS A 94 -14.31 -6.35 -5.17
N VAL A 95 -13.30 -7.22 -5.05
CA VAL A 95 -13.40 -8.64 -5.44
C VAL A 95 -14.21 -9.46 -4.44
N LEU A 96 -14.01 -9.23 -3.15
CA LEU A 96 -14.66 -10.00 -2.07
C LEU A 96 -15.93 -9.34 -1.54
N ASN A 97 -16.32 -8.17 -2.08
CA ASN A 97 -17.44 -7.36 -1.62
C ASN A 97 -17.37 -7.04 -0.11
N LEU A 98 -16.18 -6.70 0.38
CA LEU A 98 -15.91 -6.41 1.80
C LEU A 98 -16.04 -4.92 2.06
N GLU A 99 -17.12 -4.49 2.73
CA GLU A 99 -17.31 -3.06 3.07
C GLU A 99 -16.51 -2.62 4.32
N ALA A 100 -16.16 -3.56 5.21
CA ALA A 100 -15.57 -3.27 6.51
C ALA A 100 -14.05 -2.95 6.47
N LEU A 101 -13.36 -3.20 5.37
CA LEU A 101 -11.93 -2.93 5.26
C LEU A 101 -11.66 -1.41 5.25
N PRO A 102 -10.62 -0.90 5.91
CA PRO A 102 -10.23 0.51 5.78
C PRO A 102 -9.48 0.76 4.45
N PRO A 103 -9.58 1.94 3.82
CA PRO A 103 -8.71 2.29 2.69
C PRO A 103 -7.23 2.32 3.10
N TYR A 104 -6.30 2.07 2.17
CA TYR A 104 -4.84 2.08 2.44
C TYR A 104 -4.36 3.37 3.12
N GLU A 105 -4.85 4.52 2.64
CA GLU A 105 -4.55 5.80 3.25
C GLU A 105 -4.86 5.82 4.76
N THR A 106 -5.97 5.19 5.17
CA THR A 106 -6.36 5.12 6.59
C THR A 106 -5.40 4.24 7.38
N ILE A 107 -4.87 3.17 6.77
CA ILE A 107 -3.89 2.26 7.40
C ILE A 107 -2.58 3.00 7.65
N VAL A 108 -2.04 3.63 6.61
CA VAL A 108 -0.81 4.43 6.71
C VAL A 108 -1.00 5.56 7.71
N ARG A 109 -2.17 6.23 7.69
CA ARG A 109 -2.46 7.31 8.64
C ARG A 109 -2.39 6.86 10.09
N LYS A 110 -3.07 5.75 10.41
CA LYS A 110 -3.07 5.14 11.74
C LYS A 110 -1.67 4.68 12.16
N ALA A 111 -0.89 4.08 11.27
CA ALA A 111 0.45 3.60 11.60
C ALA A 111 1.39 4.76 11.98
N PHE A 112 1.34 5.86 11.24
CA PHE A 112 2.07 7.09 11.59
C PHE A 112 1.52 7.77 12.85
N ASP A 113 0.20 7.73 13.09
CA ASP A 113 -0.38 8.23 14.34
C ASP A 113 0.21 7.48 15.55
N SER A 114 0.22 6.14 15.51
CA SER A 114 0.82 5.30 16.55
C SER A 114 2.31 5.60 16.70
N PHE A 115 3.06 5.66 15.60
CA PHE A 115 4.49 5.96 15.62
C PHE A 115 4.80 7.30 16.31
N ILE A 116 4.02 8.35 15.98
CA ILE A 116 4.18 9.67 16.58
C ILE A 116 3.88 9.65 18.08
N LEU A 117 2.82 8.94 18.48
CA LEU A 117 2.42 8.82 19.88
C LEU A 117 3.44 8.04 20.71
N GLU A 118 4.01 6.97 20.17
CA GLU A 118 4.98 6.12 20.86
C GLU A 118 6.30 6.86 21.17
N HIS A 119 6.74 7.74 20.27
CA HIS A 119 8.03 8.44 20.39
C HIS A 119 7.93 9.79 21.11
N ASN A 120 6.73 10.27 21.45
CA ASN A 120 6.49 11.57 22.10
C ASN A 120 7.10 12.77 21.37
N TYR A 121 7.03 12.79 20.03
CA TYR A 121 7.58 13.86 19.22
C TYR A 121 6.95 15.24 19.50
N ASN A 122 7.76 16.30 19.38
CA ASN A 122 7.29 17.68 19.51
C ASN A 122 6.48 18.14 18.29
N ALA A 123 5.99 19.38 18.31
CA ALA A 123 5.12 19.92 17.26
C ALA A 123 5.79 19.99 15.87
N ASP A 124 7.08 20.35 15.81
CA ASP A 124 7.80 20.48 14.54
C ASP A 124 8.17 19.12 13.96
N GLN A 125 8.62 18.18 14.80
CA GLN A 125 8.83 16.78 14.44
C GLN A 125 7.52 16.15 13.93
N SER A 126 6.42 16.35 14.65
CA SER A 126 5.10 15.85 14.25
C SER A 126 4.68 16.40 12.89
N ARG A 127 4.86 17.70 12.64
CA ARG A 127 4.54 18.32 11.34
C ARG A 127 5.40 17.74 10.21
N PHE A 128 6.69 17.53 10.45
CA PHE A 128 7.57 16.88 9.49
C PHE A 128 7.08 15.47 9.17
N LEU A 129 6.75 14.66 10.19
CA LEU A 129 6.21 13.32 10.01
C LEU A 129 4.87 13.29 9.28
N ARG A 130 4.01 14.32 9.44
CA ARG A 130 2.80 14.48 8.61
C ARG A 130 3.11 14.75 7.15
N ALA A 131 4.17 15.51 6.86
CA ALA A 131 4.63 15.68 5.49
C ALA A 131 5.15 14.35 4.92
N VAL A 132 5.89 13.57 5.74
CA VAL A 132 6.39 12.24 5.33
C VAL A 132 5.23 11.28 5.07
N GLN A 133 4.25 11.22 5.97
CA GLN A 133 3.02 10.45 5.80
C GLN A 133 2.33 10.79 4.47
N ASN A 134 2.11 12.08 4.19
CA ASN A 134 1.41 12.50 2.97
C ASN A 134 2.24 12.20 1.70
N TYR A 135 3.56 12.40 1.74
CA TYR A 135 4.46 12.02 0.66
C TYR A 135 4.40 10.51 0.41
N PHE A 136 4.48 9.72 1.47
CA PHE A 136 4.44 8.26 1.37
C PHE A 136 3.12 7.73 0.81
N ILE A 137 1.98 8.30 1.23
CA ILE A 137 0.66 7.96 0.67
C ILE A 137 0.60 8.24 -0.84
N GLN A 138 1.26 9.29 -1.32
CA GLN A 138 1.23 9.67 -2.74
C GLN A 138 2.22 8.84 -3.58
N HIS A 139 3.41 8.61 -3.06
CA HIS A 139 4.51 8.01 -3.80
C HIS A 139 4.69 6.50 -3.55
N HIS A 140 4.05 5.96 -2.50
CA HIS A 140 4.14 4.56 -2.06
C HIS A 140 5.58 4.09 -1.79
N LYS A 141 6.50 5.05 -1.62
CA LYS A 141 7.92 4.83 -1.45
C LYS A 141 8.50 6.00 -0.68
N LEU A 142 9.49 5.70 0.16
CA LEU A 142 10.32 6.69 0.83
C LEU A 142 11.74 6.12 0.92
N GLU A 143 12.68 6.76 0.24
CA GLU A 143 14.12 6.53 0.45
C GLU A 143 14.68 7.57 1.42
N PRO A 144 15.75 7.26 2.17
CA PRO A 144 16.38 8.24 3.05
C PRO A 144 16.79 9.53 2.34
N ALA A 145 17.22 9.42 1.07
CA ALA A 145 17.57 10.57 0.23
C ALA A 145 16.37 11.50 -0.04
N ASP A 146 15.15 10.96 -0.10
CA ASP A 146 13.95 11.76 -0.34
C ASP A 146 13.73 12.80 0.76
N LEU A 147 14.14 12.51 2.00
CA LEU A 147 14.00 13.43 3.16
C LEU A 147 14.80 14.73 3.02
N TYR A 148 15.68 14.82 2.02
CA TYR A 148 16.48 16.00 1.69
C TYR A 148 15.95 16.77 0.47
N GLU A 149 14.87 16.30 -0.14
CA GLU A 149 14.24 16.90 -1.31
C GLU A 149 12.89 17.57 -0.96
N PRO A 150 12.31 18.40 -1.84
CA PRO A 150 10.94 18.87 -1.67
C PRO A 150 9.96 17.67 -1.53
N PRO A 151 8.96 17.72 -0.63
CA PRO A 151 8.50 18.87 0.14
C PRO A 151 9.23 19.11 1.47
N PHE A 152 10.19 18.27 1.85
CA PHE A 152 10.83 18.30 3.17
C PHE A 152 11.79 19.47 3.36
N THR A 153 12.40 19.95 2.28
CA THR A 153 13.21 21.18 2.26
C THR A 153 12.44 22.42 2.71
N ASN A 154 11.10 22.41 2.68
CA ASN A 154 10.26 23.50 3.22
C ASN A 154 10.39 23.66 4.74
N PHE A 155 10.86 22.63 5.45
CA PHE A 155 11.16 22.69 6.89
C PHE A 155 12.57 23.24 7.17
N GLY A 156 13.32 23.55 6.11
CA GLY A 156 14.69 24.07 6.17
C GLY A 156 15.72 23.09 5.61
N VAL A 157 16.92 23.61 5.30
CA VAL A 157 18.05 22.79 4.86
C VAL A 157 18.44 21.81 5.97
N ASN A 158 18.56 20.53 5.61
CA ASN A 158 18.82 19.42 6.51
C ASN A 158 17.85 19.38 7.71
N ALA A 159 16.57 19.66 7.47
CA ALA A 159 15.55 19.64 8.52
C ALA A 159 15.50 18.29 9.24
N VAL A 160 15.65 17.18 8.51
CA VAL A 160 15.62 15.83 9.09
C VAL A 160 16.69 15.64 10.17
N GLU A 161 17.93 16.07 9.93
CA GLU A 161 19.05 15.96 10.89
C GLU A 161 18.90 16.89 12.10
N LYS A 162 18.18 17.99 11.94
CA LYS A 162 17.91 18.95 13.02
C LYS A 162 16.75 18.50 13.90
N LEU A 163 15.80 17.79 13.31
CA LEU A 163 14.57 17.37 13.98
C LEU A 163 14.67 15.96 14.56
N PHE A 164 15.50 15.08 14.00
CA PHE A 164 15.56 13.68 14.37
C PHE A 164 17.02 13.22 14.52
N SER A 165 17.24 12.30 15.45
CA SER A 165 18.46 11.51 15.55
C SER A 165 18.56 10.49 14.42
N GLU A 166 19.75 9.97 14.16
CA GLU A 166 19.96 8.92 13.15
C GLU A 166 19.12 7.66 13.44
N GLU A 167 18.91 7.32 14.71
CA GLU A 167 18.09 6.19 15.13
C GLU A 167 16.61 6.43 14.80
N GLU A 168 16.06 7.61 15.12
CA GLU A 168 14.67 7.97 14.79
C GLU A 168 14.42 8.03 13.27
N VAL A 169 15.40 8.50 12.49
CA VAL A 169 15.32 8.46 11.02
C VAL A 169 15.30 7.03 10.51
N LYS A 170 16.13 6.15 11.10
CA LYS A 170 16.14 4.73 10.75
C LYS A 170 14.80 4.09 11.09
N ASP A 171 14.24 4.36 12.26
CA ASP A 171 12.94 3.82 12.69
C ASP A 171 11.79 4.31 11.80
N LEU A 172 11.82 5.57 11.39
CA LEU A 172 10.89 6.11 10.39
C LEU A 172 10.99 5.37 9.05
N VAL A 173 12.21 5.15 8.56
CA VAL A 173 12.42 4.42 7.31
C VAL A 173 11.96 2.97 7.46
N GLU A 174 12.27 2.30 8.57
CA GLU A 174 11.79 0.95 8.87
C GLU A 174 10.25 0.89 8.97
N LEU A 175 9.59 1.89 9.54
CA LEU A 175 8.13 2.01 9.52
C LEU A 175 7.62 1.99 8.08
N THR A 176 8.19 2.80 7.18
CA THR A 176 7.73 2.86 5.78
C THR A 176 8.03 1.58 5.01
N LYS A 177 9.16 0.90 5.29
CA LYS A 177 9.49 -0.39 4.69
C LYS A 177 8.45 -1.47 4.98
N LYS A 178 7.71 -1.38 6.09
CA LYS A 178 6.59 -2.28 6.38
C LYS A 178 5.46 -2.20 5.33
N PHE A 179 5.45 -1.18 4.48
CA PHE A 179 4.44 -1.00 3.43
C PHE A 179 5.02 -1.12 2.02
N ILE A 180 6.33 -1.26 1.89
CA ILE A 180 7.02 -1.40 0.60
C ILE A 180 7.28 -2.90 0.39
N VAL A 181 6.87 -3.42 -0.76
CA VAL A 181 7.12 -4.81 -1.19
C VAL A 181 8.20 -4.85 -2.26
#